data_AF-A0A4Q3RIX1-F1
#
_entry.id   AF-A0A4Q3RIX1-F1
#
_cell.length_a   1.000
_cell.length_b   1.000
_cell.length_c   1.000
_cell.angle_alpha   90.00
_cell.angle_beta   90.00
_cell.angle_gamma   90.00
#
_symmetry.space_group_name_H-M   'P 1'
#
loop_
_entity.id
_entity.type
_entity.pdbx_description
1 polymer ?
#
loop_
_entity_poly.entity_id
_entity_poly.type
_entity_poly.pdbx_seq_one_letter_code
_entity_poly.pdbx_strand_id
1 'polypeptide(L)'
;MIQHFIHKEAFELEQGYVLPQLEITYASYGTLNASGSNVVWICHALTANAEAGEWWPGMVGKGFAIDPEKDFIICANIIGSCYGSSGP
;
A
#
# COMPACT_ATOMS: atom_id res chain seq x y z
N MET A 1 -0.89 10.73 0.13
CA MET A 1 0.44 11.08 -0.39
C MET A 1 1.23 9.80 -0.56
N ILE A 2 1.87 9.63 -1.71
CA ILE A 2 2.71 8.48 -2.00
C ILE A 2 3.99 8.54 -1.16
N GLN A 3 4.41 7.37 -0.67
CA GLN A 3 5.61 7.12 0.11
C GLN A 3 6.33 5.88 -0.44
N HIS A 4 7.61 5.75 -0.12
CA HIS A 4 8.46 4.67 -0.59
C HIS A 4 9.12 3.97 0.59
N PHE A 5 8.94 2.67 0.69
CA PHE A 5 9.67 1.80 1.60
C PHE A 5 10.76 1.07 0.82
N ILE A 6 12.01 1.20 1.28
CA ILE A 6 13.17 0.57 0.66
C ILE A 6 13.72 -0.52 1.60
N HIS A 7 13.57 -1.76 1.20
CA HIS A 7 14.24 -2.91 1.81
C HIS A 7 15.57 -3.13 1.09
N LYS A 8 16.67 -2.79 1.76
CA LYS A 8 18.04 -2.74 1.20
C LYS A 8 18.73 -4.10 1.11
N GLU A 9 18.16 -5.13 1.71
CA GLU A 9 18.72 -6.47 1.70
C GLU A 9 18.15 -7.30 0.55
N ALA A 10 18.84 -8.40 0.25
CA ALA A 10 18.41 -9.34 -0.76
C ALA A 10 17.03 -9.93 -0.39
N PHE A 11 16.06 -9.79 -1.30
CA PHE A 11 14.71 -10.31 -1.13
C PHE A 11 14.51 -11.54 -2.02
N GLU A 12 14.34 -12.70 -1.40
CA GLU A 12 14.08 -13.96 -2.07
C GLU A 12 12.62 -14.06 -2.53
N LEU A 13 12.42 -14.39 -3.81
CA LEU A 13 11.12 -14.64 -4.41
C LEU A 13 10.82 -16.15 -4.37
N GLU A 14 9.53 -16.50 -4.36
CA GLU A 14 9.06 -17.89 -4.26
C GLU A 14 9.66 -18.82 -5.33
N GLN A 15 9.93 -18.31 -6.54
CA GLN A 15 10.53 -19.06 -7.65
C GLN A 15 12.07 -19.16 -7.58
N GLY A 16 12.69 -18.72 -6.48
CA GLY A 16 14.14 -18.79 -6.24
C GLY A 16 14.96 -17.65 -6.84
N TYR A 17 14.32 -16.65 -7.45
CA TYR A 17 14.98 -15.41 -7.87
C TYR A 17 15.23 -14.49 -6.68
N VAL A 18 16.21 -13.60 -6.80
CA VAL A 18 16.58 -12.65 -5.75
C VAL A 18 16.56 -11.24 -6.30
N LEU A 19 15.83 -10.35 -5.62
CA LEU A 19 15.94 -8.91 -5.84
C LEU A 19 17.04 -8.36 -4.92
N PRO A 20 18.08 -7.68 -5.43
CA PRO A 20 19.14 -7.11 -4.58
C PRO A 20 18.64 -6.05 -3.58
N GLN A 21 17.53 -5.39 -3.93
CA GLN A 21 16.81 -4.42 -3.12
C GLN A 21 15.34 -4.49 -3.55
N LEU A 22 14.42 -4.33 -2.59
CA LEU A 22 12.99 -4.25 -2.85
C LEU A 22 12.48 -2.85 -2.50
N GLU A 23 11.78 -2.21 -3.44
CA GLU A 23 11.07 -0.95 -3.25
C GLU A 23 9.55 -1.17 -3.30
N ILE A 24 8.86 -0.66 -2.28
CA ILE A 24 7.39 -0.68 -2.20
C ILE A 24 6.89 0.76 -2.14
N THR A 25 6.16 1.17 -3.16
CA THR A 25 5.38 2.41 -3.16
C THR A 25 4.07 2.16 -2.43
N TYR A 26 3.69 3.05 -1.51
CA TYR A 26 2.42 2.93 -0.79
C TYR A 26 1.81 4.31 -0.53
N ALA A 27 0.50 4.34 -0.29
CA ALA A 27 -0.19 5.50 0.22
C ALA A 27 -0.74 5.16 1.61
N SER A 28 -0.77 6.17 2.47
CA SER A 28 -1.48 6.09 3.75
C SER A 28 -2.43 7.27 3.94
N TYR A 29 -3.50 7.02 4.70
CA TYR A 29 -4.54 8.00 5.01
C TYR A 29 -4.91 7.91 6.49
N GLY A 30 -5.37 9.02 7.07
CA GLY A 30 -5.73 9.09 8.48
C GLY A 30 -4.52 9.07 9.42
N THR A 31 -4.76 8.72 10.68
CA THR A 31 -3.75 8.78 11.75
C THR A 31 -3.71 7.47 12.53
N LEU A 32 -2.52 6.89 12.67
CA LEU A 32 -2.31 5.70 13.49
C LEU A 32 -2.54 6.04 14.96
N ASN A 33 -3.40 5.27 15.63
CA ASN A 33 -3.62 5.46 17.07
C ASN A 33 -2.44 4.90 17.89
N ALA A 34 -2.37 5.28 19.17
CA ALA A 34 -1.25 4.89 20.03
C ALA A 34 -1.08 3.37 20.21
N SER A 35 -2.16 2.59 20.11
CA SER A 35 -2.15 1.13 20.21
C SER A 35 -1.89 0.40 18.88
N GLY A 36 -1.84 1.13 17.76
CA GLY A 36 -1.73 0.57 16.42
C GLY A 36 -2.92 -0.30 15.99
N SER A 37 -4.08 -0.16 16.64
CA SER A 37 -5.21 -1.10 16.48
C SER A 37 -6.21 -0.68 15.41
N ASN A 38 -6.05 0.51 14.80
CA ASN A 38 -6.95 1.05 13.79
C ASN A 38 -6.41 0.90 12.36
N VAL A 39 -5.50 -0.04 12.11
CA VAL A 39 -4.94 -0.24 10.77
C VAL A 39 -5.92 -0.98 9.88
N VAL A 40 -6.17 -0.42 8.69
CA VAL A 40 -6.85 -1.11 7.60
C VAL A 40 -5.88 -1.26 6.44
N TRP A 41 -5.57 -2.51 6.07
CA TRP A 41 -4.72 -2.83 4.94
C TRP A 41 -5.55 -3.14 3.70
N ILE A 42 -5.36 -2.36 2.64
CA ILE A 42 -6.03 -2.56 1.36
C ILE A 42 -5.07 -3.24 0.39
N CYS A 43 -5.54 -4.35 -0.19
CA CYS A 43 -4.91 -4.97 -1.35
C CYS A 43 -5.65 -4.52 -2.60
N HIS A 44 -4.96 -3.84 -3.51
CA HIS A 44 -5.56 -3.42 -4.77
C HIS A 44 -5.66 -4.60 -5.76
N ALA A 45 -6.54 -4.48 -6.75
CA ALA A 45 -6.70 -5.47 -7.83
C ALA A 45 -5.63 -5.28 -8.94
N LEU A 46 -5.75 -6.02 -10.05
CA LEU A 46 -4.71 -6.12 -11.08
C LEU A 46 -4.19 -4.78 -11.65
N THR A 47 -5.08 -3.83 -11.95
CA THR A 47 -4.74 -2.58 -12.67
C THR A 47 -4.86 -1.33 -11.81
N ALA A 48 -5.10 -1.49 -10.52
CA ALA A 48 -5.14 -0.40 -9.56
C ALA A 48 -3.75 -0.14 -8.98
N ASN A 49 -3.62 0.87 -8.13
CA ASN A 49 -2.35 1.33 -7.56
C ASN A 49 -2.50 1.56 -6.03
N ALA A 50 -1.48 2.17 -5.42
CA ALA A 50 -1.49 2.49 -4.00
C ALA A 50 -2.59 3.50 -3.58
N GLU A 51 -3.20 4.24 -4.49
CA GLU A 51 -4.10 5.35 -4.18
C GLU A 51 -5.56 4.90 -4.05
N ALA A 52 -5.85 4.10 -3.00
CA ALA A 52 -7.17 3.48 -2.79
C ALA A 52 -8.35 4.45 -2.75
N GLY A 53 -8.13 5.69 -2.28
CA GLY A 53 -9.16 6.73 -2.30
C GLY A 53 -9.58 7.17 -3.70
N GLU A 54 -8.74 6.97 -4.72
CA GLU A 54 -9.02 7.38 -6.11
C GLU A 54 -9.77 6.29 -6.87
N TRP A 55 -9.30 5.04 -6.79
CA TRP A 55 -9.89 3.95 -7.57
C TRP A 55 -11.05 3.24 -6.87
N TRP A 56 -11.29 3.49 -5.57
CA TRP A 56 -12.39 2.89 -4.80
C TRP A 56 -13.39 3.90 -4.21
N PRO A 57 -13.97 4.79 -5.04
CA PRO A 57 -14.92 5.79 -4.56
C PRO A 57 -16.16 5.11 -3.95
N GLY A 58 -16.64 5.67 -2.83
CA GLY A 58 -17.79 5.15 -2.09
C GLY A 58 -17.47 4.00 -1.12
N MET A 59 -16.27 3.43 -1.17
CA MET A 59 -15.76 2.50 -0.16
C MET A 59 -14.76 3.17 0.77
N VAL A 60 -13.79 3.89 0.18
CA VAL A 60 -12.73 4.61 0.91
C VAL A 60 -13.03 6.11 0.89
N GLY A 61 -13.10 6.71 2.08
CA GLY A 61 -13.28 8.16 2.24
C GLY A 61 -14.14 8.53 3.45
N LYS A 62 -14.22 9.83 3.74
CA LYS A 62 -14.94 10.35 4.90
C LYS A 62 -16.41 9.91 4.89
N GLY A 63 -16.85 9.27 5.97
CA GLY A 63 -18.21 8.77 6.12
C GLY A 63 -18.53 7.46 5.38
N PHE A 64 -17.58 6.87 4.66
CA PHE A 64 -17.74 5.55 4.03
C PHE A 64 -17.30 4.42 4.96
N ALA A 65 -17.30 3.18 4.44
CA ALA A 65 -16.98 1.99 5.22
C ALA A 65 -15.53 1.97 5.71
N ILE A 66 -14.60 2.48 4.91
CA ILE A 66 -13.19 2.66 5.25
C ILE A 66 -12.93 4.16 5.32
N ASP A 67 -12.83 4.68 6.55
CA ASP A 67 -12.92 6.12 6.82
C ASP A 67 -11.63 6.65 7.46
N PRO A 68 -10.88 7.56 6.80
CA PRO A 68 -9.63 8.09 7.34
C PRO A 68 -9.81 8.96 8.60
N GLU A 69 -11.04 9.31 9.00
CA GLU A 69 -11.31 9.93 10.31
C GLU A 69 -11.30 8.91 11.47
N LYS A 70 -11.36 7.61 11.17
CA LYS A 70 -11.42 6.52 12.16
C LYS A 70 -10.23 5.57 12.03
N ASP A 71 -9.88 5.23 10.80
CA ASP A 71 -8.89 4.23 10.44
C ASP A 71 -7.57 4.87 10.00
N PHE A 72 -6.47 4.18 10.27
CA PHE A 72 -5.20 4.39 9.60
C PHE A 72 -5.11 3.43 8.41
N ILE A 73 -5.31 3.96 7.22
CA ILE A 73 -5.46 3.15 6.01
C ILE A 73 -4.12 3.07 5.31
N ILE A 74 -3.70 1.88 4.89
CA ILE A 74 -2.50 1.66 4.10
C ILE A 74 -2.87 0.85 2.87
N CYS A 75 -2.38 1.28 1.70
CA CYS A 75 -2.45 0.49 0.47
C CYS A 75 -1.06 0.50 -0.18
N ALA A 76 -0.43 -0.67 -0.23
CA ALA A 76 0.85 -0.87 -0.88
C ALA A 76 0.64 -1.29 -2.34
N ASN A 77 1.35 -0.64 -3.25
CA ASN A 77 1.40 -1.02 -4.65
C ASN A 77 2.19 -2.32 -4.78
N ILE A 78 1.63 -3.31 -5.48
CA ILE A 78 2.18 -4.66 -5.55
C ILE A 78 3.50 -4.70 -6.34
N ILE A 79 4.38 -5.64 -5.98
CA ILE A 79 5.60 -5.93 -6.73
C ILE A 79 5.22 -6.35 -8.15
N GLY A 80 5.93 -5.83 -9.16
CA GLY A 80 5.63 -6.02 -10.57
C GLY A 80 4.75 -4.93 -11.20
N SER A 81 4.19 -4.04 -10.39
CA SER A 81 3.36 -2.92 -10.86
C SER A 81 4.21 -1.82 -11.51
N CYS A 82 3.64 -1.13 -12.51
CA CYS A 82 4.26 0.05 -13.15
C CYS A 82 3.98 1.38 -12.41
N TYR A 83 3.36 1.34 -11.23
CA TYR A 83 3.03 2.51 -10.42
C TYR A 83 4.02 2.77 -9.27
N GLY A 84 5.30 2.42 -9.44
CA GLY A 84 6.40 2.88 -8.58
C GLY A 84 7.07 1.83 -7.69
N SER A 85 6.38 0.73 -7.35
CA SER A 85 7.04 -0.40 -6.66
C SER A 85 8.03 -1.08 -7.60
N SER A 86 8.95 -1.88 -7.07
CA SER A 86 9.84 -2.70 -7.91
C SER A 86 9.03 -3.51 -8.90
N GLY A 87 9.28 -3.29 -10.19
CA GLY A 87 8.66 -3.98 -11.31
C GLY A 87 9.66 -4.13 -12.45
N PRO A 88 9.24 -4.68 -13.60
CA PRO A 88 10.03 -4.65 -14.82
C PRO A 88 10.16 -3.24 -15.39
#